data_AF-A0AAD2CUT8-F1
#
_entry.id   AF-A0AAD2CUT8-F1
#
_cell.length_a   1.000
_cell.length_b   1.000
_cell.length_c   1.000
_cell.angle_alpha   90.00
_cell.angle_beta   90.00
_cell.angle_gamma   90.00
#
_symmetry.space_group_name_H-M   'P 1'
#
loop_
_entity.id
_entity.type
_entity.pdbx_description
1 polymer ?
#
loop_
_entity_poly.entity_id
_entity_poly.type
_entity_poly.pdbx_seq_one_letter_code
_entity_poly.pdbx_strand_id
1 'polypeptide(L)'
;MEIENAKFLTCIDTTVRYCSCIPIQNLKTDPVFEALEKIFRRYNKAGFQVKIIKCDRVFIPLADDMLHDMGVTIDPTAAGDHEPTAEQNNRTLKERVRVALARLPYKVAPKVIVECLGR
;
A
#
# COMPACT_ATOMS: atom_id res chain seq x y z
N MET A 1 4.48 0.88 4.45
CA MET A 1 5.86 0.43 4.14
C MET A 1 6.79 1.64 4.06
N GLU A 2 8.07 1.52 4.41
CA GLU A 2 9.06 2.62 4.31
C GLU A 2 10.38 2.13 3.66
N ILE A 3 10.94 2.94 2.76
CA ILE A 3 12.24 2.75 2.09
C ILE A 3 12.96 4.10 2.02
N GLU A 4 14.20 4.22 2.53
CA GLU A 4 15.02 5.43 2.39
C GLU A 4 14.25 6.74 2.69
N ASN A 5 13.47 6.76 3.79
CA ASN A 5 12.59 7.86 4.24
C ASN A 5 11.37 8.18 3.34
N ALA A 6 11.12 7.39 2.30
CA ALA A 6 9.87 7.42 1.53
C ALA A 6 8.88 6.41 2.11
N LYS A 7 7.66 6.88 2.40
CA LYS A 7 6.56 6.05 2.90
C LYS A 7 5.65 5.66 1.75
N PHE A 8 5.18 4.42 1.77
CA PHE A 8 4.33 3.84 0.74
C PHE A 8 3.15 3.13 1.37
N LEU A 9 1.97 3.33 0.77
CA LEU A 9 0.82 2.46 0.94
C LEU A 9 0.94 1.32 -0.06
N THR A 10 0.93 0.10 0.46
CA THR A 10 1.09 -1.14 -0.30
C THR A 10 -0.17 -1.97 -0.14
N CYS A 11 -0.76 -2.39 -1.25
CA CYS A 11 -1.93 -3.27 -1.26
C CYS A 11 -1.64 -4.45 -2.18
N ILE A 12 -2.14 -5.62 -1.81
CA ILE A 12 -2.08 -6.81 -2.63
C ILE A 12 -3.49 -7.39 -2.77
N ASP A 13 -3.86 -7.71 -4.00
CA ASP A 13 -5.08 -8.46 -4.30
C ASP A 13 -4.79 -9.95 -4.12
N THR A 14 -5.57 -10.66 -3.31
CA THR A 14 -5.38 -12.10 -3.08
C THR A 14 -5.85 -12.98 -4.24
N THR A 15 -6.75 -12.48 -5.08
CA THR A 15 -7.34 -13.19 -6.22
C THR A 15 -6.46 -13.06 -7.46
N VAL A 16 -6.17 -11.82 -7.87
CA VAL A 16 -5.40 -11.52 -9.09
C VAL A 16 -3.90 -11.44 -8.80
N ARG A 17 -3.49 -11.41 -7.52
CA ARG A 17 -2.09 -11.21 -7.08
C ARG A 17 -1.49 -9.91 -7.60
N TYR A 18 -2.34 -8.94 -7.91
CA TYR A 18 -1.93 -7.63 -8.33
C TYR A 18 -1.47 -6.81 -7.12
N CYS A 19 -0.27 -6.24 -7.22
CA CYS A 19 0.31 -5.42 -6.16
C CYS A 19 0.27 -3.96 -6.57
N SER A 20 -0.25 -3.10 -5.70
CA SER A 20 -0.22 -1.64 -5.84
C SER A 20 0.70 -1.05 -4.78
N CYS A 21 1.51 -0.08 -5.19
CA CYS A 21 2.38 0.66 -4.29
C CYS A 21 2.27 2.14 -4.63
N ILE A 22 1.79 2.94 -3.67
CA ILE A 22 1.55 4.37 -3.85
C ILE A 22 2.34 5.12 -2.78
N PRO A 23 3.17 6.10 -3.15
CA PRO A 23 3.88 6.93 -2.18
C PRO A 23 2.88 7.79 -1.40
N ILE A 24 3.05 7.84 -0.08
CA ILE A 24 2.26 8.64 0.84
C ILE A 24 3.17 9.56 1.64
N GLN A 25 2.69 10.76 1.97
CA GLN A 25 3.49 11.72 2.74
C GLN A 25 3.57 11.32 4.22
N ASN A 26 2.46 10.86 4.79
CA ASN A 26 2.35 10.46 6.18
C ASN A 26 1.30 9.34 6.33
N LEU A 27 1.23 8.75 7.54
CA LEU A 27 0.30 7.67 7.90
C LEU A 27 -1.02 8.21 8.51
N LYS A 28 -1.35 9.49 8.28
CA LYS A 28 -2.66 10.03 8.70
C LYS A 28 -3.75 9.49 7.78
N THR A 29 -4.99 9.53 8.25
CA THR A 29 -6.18 9.05 7.55
C THR A 29 -6.32 9.64 6.16
N ASP A 30 -6.21 10.97 6.01
CA ASP A 30 -6.50 11.66 4.74
C ASP A 30 -5.61 11.21 3.57
N PRO A 31 -4.26 11.25 3.66
CA PRO A 31 -3.42 10.81 2.55
C PRO A 31 -3.45 9.30 2.31
N VAL A 32 -3.79 8.49 3.32
CA VAL A 32 -4.03 7.05 3.11
C VAL A 32 -5.34 6.85 2.34
N PHE A 33 -6.38 7.61 2.64
CA PHE A 33 -7.65 7.57 1.92
C PHE A 33 -7.50 8.02 0.46
N GLU A 34 -6.79 9.12 0.20
CA GLU A 34 -6.49 9.55 -1.18
C GLU A 34 -5.72 8.48 -1.98
N ALA A 35 -4.79 7.78 -1.33
CA ALA A 35 -4.06 6.69 -1.96
C ALA A 35 -4.99 5.50 -2.23
N LEU A 36 -5.87 5.16 -1.29
CA LEU A 36 -6.85 4.09 -1.45
C LEU A 36 -7.86 4.40 -2.56
N GLU A 37 -8.32 5.64 -2.67
CA GLU A 37 -9.23 6.08 -3.74
C GLU A 37 -8.60 5.87 -5.13
N LYS A 38 -7.31 6.18 -5.28
CA LYS A 38 -6.57 5.92 -6.53
C LYS A 38 -6.55 4.43 -6.88
N ILE A 39 -6.42 3.56 -5.87
CA ILE A 39 -6.46 2.11 -6.02
C ILE A 39 -7.86 1.67 -6.45
N PHE A 40 -8.90 2.12 -5.77
CA PHE A 40 -10.29 1.80 -6.11
C PHE A 40 -10.67 2.27 -7.51
N ARG A 41 -10.31 3.49 -7.90
CA ARG A 41 -10.53 3.99 -9.26
C ARG A 41 -9.89 3.09 -10.32
N ARG A 42 -8.72 2.52 -10.02
CA ARG A 42 -8.03 1.58 -10.92
C ARG A 42 -8.77 0.24 -11.02
N TYR A 43 -9.23 -0.31 -9.90
CA TYR A 43 -10.03 -1.53 -9.90
C TYR A 43 -11.38 -1.34 -10.60
N ASN A 44 -12.10 -0.26 -10.28
CA ASN A 44 -13.39 0.07 -10.90
C ASN A 44 -13.26 0.23 -12.42
N LYS A 45 -12.21 0.92 -12.90
CA LYS A 45 -11.93 1.05 -14.34
C LYS A 45 -11.65 -0.31 -15.02
N ALA A 46 -11.09 -1.25 -14.27
CA ALA A 46 -10.83 -2.61 -14.74
C ALA A 46 -12.04 -3.55 -14.55
N GLY A 47 -13.17 -3.06 -14.04
CA GLY A 47 -14.39 -3.85 -13.81
C GLY A 47 -14.40 -4.67 -12.53
N PHE A 48 -13.43 -4.46 -11.63
CA PHE A 48 -13.37 -5.13 -10.33
C PHE A 48 -14.02 -4.28 -9.24
N GLN A 49 -14.78 -4.92 -8.36
CA GLN A 49 -15.34 -4.31 -7.16
C GLN A 49 -14.61 -4.84 -5.93
N VAL A 50 -13.97 -3.94 -5.18
CA VAL A 50 -13.32 -4.29 -3.92
C VAL A 50 -14.39 -4.36 -2.83
N LYS A 51 -14.55 -5.52 -2.18
CA LYS A 51 -15.55 -5.72 -1.12
C LYS A 51 -14.95 -5.84 0.28
N ILE A 52 -13.76 -6.44 0.38
CA ILE A 52 -13.13 -6.76 1.65
C ILE A 52 -11.71 -6.23 1.63
N ILE A 53 -11.36 -5.46 2.65
CA ILE A 53 -9.98 -5.02 2.91
C ILE A 53 -9.51 -5.72 4.18
N LYS A 54 -8.47 -6.53 4.05
CA LYS A 54 -7.74 -7.07 5.19
C LYS A 54 -6.59 -6.12 5.52
N CYS A 55 -6.55 -5.62 6.74
CA CYS A 55 -5.50 -4.67 7.13
C CYS A 55 -5.05 -4.87 8.58
N ASP A 56 -3.86 -4.35 8.87
CA ASP A 56 -3.38 -4.27 10.24
C ASP A 56 -4.20 -3.27 11.06
N ARG A 57 -4.15 -3.43 12.38
CA ARG A 57 -4.94 -2.62 13.31
C ARG A 57 -4.65 -1.12 13.27
N VAL A 58 -3.46 -0.74 12.81
CA VAL A 58 -3.07 0.66 12.62
C VAL A 58 -3.98 1.37 11.61
N PHE A 59 -4.64 0.62 10.73
CA PHE A 59 -5.58 1.13 9.74
C PHE A 59 -7.04 1.01 10.16
N ILE A 60 -7.35 0.59 11.41
CA ILE A 60 -8.71 0.63 11.95
C ILE A 60 -9.32 2.04 11.90
N PRO A 61 -8.60 3.14 12.18
CA PRO A 61 -9.14 4.48 12.02
C PRO A 61 -9.53 4.84 10.58
N LEU A 62 -9.10 4.03 9.59
CA LEU A 62 -9.52 4.18 8.20
C LEU A 62 -10.91 3.57 7.95
N ALA A 63 -11.47 2.80 8.90
CA ALA A 63 -12.86 2.32 8.90
C ALA A 63 -13.85 3.44 9.17
N ASP A 64 -13.72 4.49 8.37
CA ASP A 64 -14.58 5.66 8.35
C ASP A 64 -15.90 5.33 7.65
N ASP A 65 -16.93 6.13 7.92
CA ASP A 65 -18.27 6.00 7.35
C ASP A 65 -18.22 5.97 5.81
N MET A 66 -17.23 6.63 5.21
CA MET A 66 -16.99 6.64 3.77
C MET A 66 -16.74 5.25 3.17
N LEU A 67 -15.99 4.38 3.84
CA LEU A 67 -15.76 3.01 3.32
C LEU A 67 -17.01 2.15 3.47
N HIS A 68 -17.81 2.42 4.50
CA HIS A 68 -19.10 1.77 4.69
C HIS A 68 -20.09 2.18 3.58
N ASP A 69 -20.16 3.47 3.23
CA ASP A 69 -20.98 3.99 2.12
C ASP A 69 -20.56 3.41 0.77
N MET A 70 -19.27 3.11 0.59
CA MET A 70 -18.74 2.43 -0.60
C MET A 70 -19.01 0.91 -0.61
N GLY A 71 -19.62 0.36 0.44
CA GLY A 71 -19.91 -1.08 0.58
C GLY A 71 -18.66 -1.93 0.84
N VAL A 72 -17.59 -1.32 1.34
CA VAL A 72 -16.32 -2.01 1.64
C VAL A 72 -16.28 -2.38 3.11
N THR A 73 -16.07 -3.67 3.39
CA THR A 73 -15.88 -4.18 4.75
C THR A 73 -14.40 -4.24 5.09
N ILE A 74 -13.99 -3.65 6.21
CA ILE A 74 -12.63 -3.80 6.75
C ILE A 74 -12.62 -4.97 7.74
N ASP A 75 -11.73 -5.92 7.49
CA ASP A 75 -11.46 -7.07 8.35
C ASP A 75 -10.07 -6.91 8.97
N PRO A 76 -9.97 -6.30 10.18
CA PRO A 76 -8.69 -6.06 10.82
C PRO A 76 -8.13 -7.35 11.40
N THR A 77 -6.82 -7.56 11.22
CA THR A 77 -6.14 -8.75 11.76
C THR A 77 -6.17 -8.77 13.31
N ALA A 78 -6.08 -9.97 13.89
CA ALA A 78 -6.05 -10.19 15.33
C ALA A 78 -4.85 -9.51 16.02
N ALA A 79 -4.88 -9.40 17.35
CA ALA A 79 -3.89 -8.66 18.12
C ALA A 79 -2.53 -9.35 18.04
N GLY A 80 -1.58 -8.79 17.30
CA GLY A 80 -0.24 -9.37 17.15
C GLY A 80 -0.09 -10.33 15.97
N ASP A 81 -1.17 -10.67 15.28
CA ASP A 81 -1.10 -11.37 13.99
C ASP A 81 -0.89 -10.34 12.88
N HIS A 82 0.20 -10.52 12.13
CA HIS A 82 0.44 -9.80 10.87
C HIS A 82 -0.01 -10.69 9.73
N GLU A 83 -0.60 -10.10 8.69
CA GLU A 83 -0.97 -10.85 7.49
C GLU A 83 0.32 -11.23 6.71
N PRO A 84 0.66 -12.52 6.61
CA PRO A 84 1.97 -12.95 6.10
C PRO A 84 2.15 -12.61 4.62
N THR A 85 1.06 -12.51 3.84
CA THR A 85 1.15 -12.18 2.41
C THR A 85 1.57 -10.73 2.20
N ALA A 86 1.07 -9.80 3.01
CA ALA A 86 1.40 -8.38 2.99
C ALA A 86 2.85 -8.17 3.41
N GLU A 87 3.32 -8.89 4.44
CA GLU A 87 4.71 -8.82 4.87
C GLU A 87 5.67 -9.36 3.78
N GLN A 88 5.35 -10.52 3.20
CA GLN A 88 6.12 -11.12 2.10
C GLN A 88 6.20 -10.18 0.89
N ASN A 89 5.08 -9.53 0.55
CA ASN A 89 5.02 -8.55 -0.53
C ASN A 89 5.88 -7.33 -0.23
N ASN A 90 5.77 -6.77 0.98
CA ASN A 90 6.58 -5.63 1.41
C ASN A 90 8.08 -5.95 1.36
N ARG A 91 8.48 -7.15 1.79
CA ARG A 91 9.86 -7.62 1.68
C ARG A 91 10.32 -7.67 0.23
N THR A 92 9.50 -8.22 -0.66
CA THR A 92 9.80 -8.33 -2.09
C THR A 92 9.93 -6.96 -2.76
N LEU A 93 9.02 -6.03 -2.47
CA LEU A 93 9.07 -4.66 -2.99
C LEU A 93 10.29 -3.90 -2.49
N LYS A 94 10.61 -3.98 -1.20
CA LYS A 94 11.83 -3.37 -0.63
C LYS A 94 13.08 -3.86 -1.35
N GLU A 95 13.19 -5.16 -1.56
CA GLU A 95 14.36 -5.75 -2.19
C GLU A 95 14.48 -5.32 -3.66
N ARG A 96 13.38 -5.27 -4.40
CA ARG A 96 13.36 -4.75 -5.78
C ARG A 96 13.84 -3.30 -5.86
N VAL A 97 13.35 -2.44 -4.97
CA VAL A 97 13.76 -1.03 -4.95
C VAL A 97 15.24 -0.92 -4.58
N ARG A 98 15.73 -1.69 -3.59
CA ARG A 98 17.16 -1.70 -3.23
C ARG A 98 18.06 -2.15 -4.38
N VAL A 99 17.67 -3.19 -5.11
CA VAL A 99 18.42 -3.67 -6.28
C VAL A 99 18.45 -2.60 -7.37
N ALA A 100 17.32 -1.91 -7.61
CA ALA A 100 17.27 -0.81 -8.56
C ALA A 100 18.17 0.37 -8.13
N LEU A 101 18.14 0.73 -6.85
CA LEU A 101 18.99 1.77 -6.27
C LEU A 101 20.48 1.43 -6.35
N ALA A 102 20.86 0.18 -6.07
CA ALA A 102 22.24 -0.28 -6.14
C ALA A 102 22.84 -0.23 -7.56
N ARG A 103 21.98 -0.23 -8.60
CA ARG A 103 22.40 -0.09 -10.01
C ARG A 103 22.58 1.36 -10.43
N LEU A 104 22.06 2.31 -9.66
CA LEU A 104 22.18 3.73 -9.96
C LEU A 104 23.48 4.31 -9.38
N PRO A 105 24.06 5.35 -10.01
CA PRO A 105 25.32 5.94 -9.57
C PRO A 105 25.17 6.84 -8.32
N TYR A 106 24.10 6.69 -7.53
CA TYR A 106 23.83 7.54 -6.37
C TYR A 106 24.28 6.85 -5.09
N LYS A 107 25.09 7.56 -4.29
CA LYS A 107 25.47 7.11 -2.94
C LYS A 107 24.31 7.24 -1.94
N VAL A 108 23.46 8.24 -2.14
CA VAL A 108 22.20 8.47 -1.39
C VAL A 108 21.14 8.81 -2.42
N ALA A 109 20.05 8.05 -2.44
CA ALA A 109 18.99 8.24 -3.40
C ALA A 109 18.06 9.40 -2.98
N PRO A 110 17.83 10.41 -3.84
CA PRO A 110 16.78 11.39 -3.61
C PRO A 110 15.41 10.73 -3.44
N LYS A 111 14.59 11.25 -2.52
CA LYS A 111 13.25 10.70 -2.23
C LYS A 111 12.40 10.51 -3.49
N VAL A 112 12.45 11.46 -4.42
CA VAL A 112 11.72 11.42 -5.70
C VAL A 112 12.10 10.18 -6.53
N ILE A 113 13.37 9.80 -6.56
CA ILE A 113 13.82 8.60 -7.28
C ILE A 113 13.26 7.34 -6.62
N VAL A 114 13.28 7.28 -5.29
CA VAL A 114 12.73 6.15 -4.53
C VAL A 114 11.22 6.02 -4.76
N GLU A 115 10.49 7.14 -4.78
CA GLU A 115 9.05 7.18 -5.08
C GLU A 115 8.73 6.72 -6.51
N CYS A 116 9.59 7.03 -7.49
CA CYS A 116 9.45 6.55 -8.87
C CYS A 116 9.74 5.05 -9.01
N LEU A 117 10.72 4.52 -8.27
CA LEU A 117 11.11 3.11 -8.35
C LEU A 117 10.16 2.16 -7.63
N GLY A 118 9.39 2.67 -6.66
CA GLY A 118 8.40 1.88 -5.93
C GLY A 118 7.10 1.61 -6.70
N ARG A 119 6.93 2.13 -7.92
CA ARG A 119 5.68 2.06 -8.70
C ARG A 119 5.56 0.83 -9.59
#